data_AF-A0AAP4F8S7-F1
#
_entry.id   AF-A0AAP4F8S7-F1
#
_cell.length_a   1.000
_cell.length_b   1.000
_cell.length_c   1.000
_cell.angle_alpha   90.00
_cell.angle_beta   90.00
_cell.angle_gamma   90.00
#
_symmetry.space_group_name_H-M   'P 1'
#
loop_
_entity.id
_entity.type
_entity.pdbx_description
1 polymer ?
#
loop_
_entity_poly.entity_id
_entity_poly.type
_entity_poly.pdbx_seq_one_letter_code
_entity_poly.pdbx_strand_id
1 'polypeptide(L)'
;MSSWDEEIFSTDLNVDFLDELANLDEEGVIRAVQDACEVARSKDDITEEEQLNAHAAATIAAIWAGAPFSASETVEDYPYIRDLVGTVDDTLTENALEILDTVEEDYDVEPFIEALS
;
A
#
# COMPACT_ATOMS: atom_id res chain seq x y z
N MET A 1 12.37 -6.85 14.89
CA MET A 1 11.69 -7.04 13.61
C MET A 1 11.23 -5.67 13.21
N SER A 2 11.51 -5.27 11.97
CA SER A 2 10.84 -4.14 11.32
C SER A 2 9.34 -4.37 11.37
N SER A 3 8.57 -3.29 11.43
CA SER A 3 7.14 -3.37 11.12
C SER A 3 6.93 -3.73 9.65
N TRP A 4 5.76 -4.25 9.32
CA TRP A 4 5.39 -4.57 7.93
C TRP A 4 5.56 -3.37 7.01
N ASP A 5 5.06 -2.21 7.40
CA ASP A 5 5.09 -0.99 6.60
C ASP A 5 6.51 -0.45 6.40
N GLU A 6 7.38 -0.53 7.40
CA GLU A 6 8.79 -0.16 7.23
C GLU A 6 9.50 -1.07 6.21
N GLU A 7 9.19 -2.36 6.22
CA GLU A 7 9.85 -3.34 5.36
C GLU A 7 9.35 -3.28 3.92
N ILE A 8 8.02 -3.24 3.75
CA ILE A 8 7.43 -3.18 2.42
C ILE A 8 7.83 -1.88 1.71
N PHE A 9 7.85 -0.73 2.40
CA PHE A 9 8.21 0.53 1.76
C PHE A 9 9.72 0.69 1.50
N SER A 10 10.59 -0.02 2.22
CA SER A 10 12.04 0.10 2.05
C SER A 10 12.65 -0.86 1.03
N THR A 11 11.85 -1.73 0.42
CA THR A 11 12.31 -2.60 -0.66
C THR A 11 12.63 -1.79 -1.91
N ASP A 12 13.75 -2.06 -2.60
CA ASP A 12 14.21 -1.29 -3.78
C ASP A 12 13.10 -1.08 -4.83
N LEU A 13 12.31 -2.13 -5.13
CA LEU A 13 11.20 -2.06 -6.09
C LEU A 13 10.08 -1.11 -5.63
N ASN A 14 9.80 -1.10 -4.34
CA ASN A 14 8.78 -0.23 -3.78
C ASN A 14 9.29 1.22 -3.62
N VAL A 15 10.58 1.44 -3.39
CA VAL A 15 11.17 2.79 -3.41
C VAL A 15 11.00 3.41 -4.80
N ASP A 16 11.29 2.65 -5.87
CA ASP A 16 11.06 3.11 -7.25
C ASP A 16 9.57 3.44 -7.49
N PHE A 17 8.65 2.59 -7.02
CA PHE A 17 7.21 2.85 -7.08
C PHE A 17 6.79 4.10 -6.30
N LEU A 18 7.28 4.29 -5.08
CA LEU A 18 6.96 5.45 -4.24
C LEU A 18 7.51 6.76 -4.85
N ASP A 19 8.69 6.71 -5.47
CA ASP A 19 9.26 7.82 -6.23
C ASP A 19 8.40 8.16 -7.45
N GLU A 20 7.86 7.16 -8.16
CA GLU A 20 6.92 7.39 -9.26
C GLU A 20 5.64 8.09 -8.78
N LEU A 21 5.04 7.62 -7.68
CA LEU A 21 3.86 8.24 -7.08
C LEU A 21 4.14 9.69 -6.64
N ALA A 22 5.32 9.97 -6.09
CA ALA A 22 5.71 11.32 -5.65
C ALA A 22 5.74 12.35 -6.79
N ASN A 23 5.85 11.89 -8.04
CA ASN A 23 5.83 12.74 -9.22
C ASN A 23 4.42 13.02 -9.77
N LEU A 24 3.38 12.41 -9.18
CA LEU A 24 1.99 12.58 -9.55
C LEU A 24 1.29 13.64 -8.67
N ASP A 25 0.13 14.10 -9.13
CA ASP A 25 -0.80 14.86 -8.29
C ASP A 25 -1.65 13.92 -7.42
N GLU A 26 -2.39 14.48 -6.46
CA GLU A 26 -3.19 13.70 -5.51
C GLU A 26 -4.14 12.69 -6.20
N GLU A 27 -4.83 13.12 -7.26
CA GLU A 27 -5.70 12.25 -8.05
C GLU A 27 -4.92 11.14 -8.78
N GLY A 28 -3.74 11.46 -9.30
CA GLY A 28 -2.83 10.50 -9.92
C GLY A 28 -2.31 9.46 -8.93
N VAL A 29 -1.93 9.87 -7.72
CA VAL A 29 -1.49 8.97 -6.64
C VAL A 29 -2.60 8.00 -6.27
N ILE A 30 -3.82 8.50 -6.01
CA ILE A 30 -4.97 7.66 -5.66
C ILE A 30 -5.21 6.62 -6.76
N ARG A 31 -5.22 7.06 -8.03
CA ARG A 31 -5.42 6.17 -9.17
C ARG A 31 -4.33 5.12 -9.30
N ALA A 32 -3.07 5.50 -9.14
CA ALA A 32 -1.96 4.57 -9.27
C ALA A 32 -1.95 3.51 -8.15
N VAL A 33 -2.33 3.89 -6.92
CA VAL A 33 -2.55 2.95 -5.80
C VAL A 33 -3.70 1.98 -6.11
N GLN A 34 -4.81 2.48 -6.66
CA GLN A 34 -5.93 1.64 -7.11
C GLN A 34 -5.49 0.67 -8.22
N ASP A 35 -4.83 1.18 -9.26
CA ASP A 35 -4.37 0.39 -10.39
C ASP A 35 -3.40 -0.73 -9.94
N ALA A 36 -2.48 -0.43 -9.02
CA ALA A 36 -1.56 -1.44 -8.46
C ALA A 36 -2.30 -2.57 -7.73
N CYS A 37 -3.32 -2.23 -6.94
CA CYS A 37 -4.15 -3.23 -6.26
C CYS A 37 -4.97 -4.07 -7.28
N GLU A 38 -5.51 -3.44 -8.33
CA GLU A 38 -6.26 -4.14 -9.38
C GLU A 38 -5.38 -5.07 -10.23
N VAL A 39 -4.12 -4.69 -10.50
CA VAL A 39 -3.17 -5.52 -11.26
C VAL A 39 -2.93 -6.84 -10.54
N ALA A 40 -2.76 -6.83 -9.22
CA ALA A 40 -2.59 -8.04 -8.44
C ALA A 40 -3.83 -8.95 -8.44
N ARG A 41 -5.05 -8.39 -8.54
CA ARG A 41 -6.29 -9.20 -8.62
C ARG A 41 -6.59 -9.74 -10.02
N SER A 42 -6.13 -9.06 -11.06
CA SER A 42 -6.58 -9.31 -12.44
C SER A 42 -5.73 -10.33 -13.21
N LYS A 43 -4.52 -10.63 -12.73
CA LYS A 43 -3.57 -11.53 -13.41
C LYS A 43 -3.29 -12.76 -12.54
N ASP A 44 -3.38 -13.95 -13.13
CA ASP A 44 -3.02 -15.21 -12.45
C ASP A 44 -1.49 -15.38 -12.24
N ASP A 45 -0.67 -14.63 -12.98
CA ASP A 45 0.79 -14.77 -12.98
C ASP A 45 1.42 -13.36 -13.02
N ILE A 46 1.47 -12.72 -11.85
CA ILE A 46 2.11 -11.41 -11.65
C ILE A 46 3.60 -11.56 -11.36
N THR A 47 4.38 -10.54 -11.71
CA THR A 47 5.79 -10.50 -11.33
C THR A 47 5.95 -10.23 -9.83
N GLU A 48 7.12 -10.55 -9.27
CA GLU A 48 7.48 -10.20 -7.89
C GLU A 48 7.37 -8.69 -7.64
N GLU A 49 7.76 -7.88 -8.62
CA GLU A 49 7.62 -6.42 -8.59
C GLU A 49 6.15 -5.99 -8.52
N GLU A 50 5.29 -6.55 -9.38
CA GLU A 50 3.84 -6.25 -9.35
C GLU A 50 3.22 -6.67 -8.00
N GLN A 51 3.67 -7.79 -7.43
CA GLN A 51 3.19 -8.26 -6.13
C GLN A 51 3.62 -7.33 -4.99
N LEU A 52 4.89 -6.95 -4.94
CA LEU A 52 5.43 -6.05 -3.91
C LEU A 52 4.83 -4.65 -3.99
N ASN A 53 4.65 -4.12 -5.21
CA ASN A 53 3.99 -2.83 -5.43
C ASN A 53 2.52 -2.88 -4.99
N ALA A 54 1.83 -4.00 -5.24
CA ALA A 54 0.45 -4.18 -4.77
C ALA A 54 0.37 -4.25 -3.24
N HIS A 55 1.33 -4.90 -2.59
CA HIS A 55 1.43 -4.94 -1.12
C HIS A 55 1.71 -3.56 -0.53
N ALA A 56 2.61 -2.78 -1.13
CA ALA A 56 2.84 -1.38 -0.74
C ALA A 56 1.58 -0.53 -0.95
N ALA A 57 0.93 -0.64 -2.10
CA ALA A 57 -0.30 0.08 -2.43
C ALA A 57 -1.45 -0.26 -1.46
N ALA A 58 -1.64 -1.54 -1.13
CA ALA A 58 -2.64 -1.97 -0.16
C ALA A 58 -2.34 -1.44 1.25
N THR A 59 -1.07 -1.38 1.63
CA THR A 59 -0.64 -0.79 2.91
C THR A 59 -0.91 0.72 2.95
N ILE A 60 -0.63 1.45 1.86
CA ILE A 60 -0.98 2.87 1.73
C ILE A 60 -2.49 3.07 1.84
N ALA A 61 -3.29 2.24 1.16
CA ALA A 61 -4.74 2.30 1.23
C ALA A 61 -5.26 2.07 2.66
N ALA A 62 -4.69 1.12 3.39
CA ALA A 62 -5.03 0.90 4.80
C ALA A 62 -4.66 2.11 5.68
N ILE A 63 -3.51 2.76 5.45
CA ILE A 63 -3.15 4.01 6.14
C ILE A 63 -4.17 5.10 5.82
N TRP A 64 -4.59 5.23 4.57
CA TRP A 64 -5.63 6.18 4.19
C TRP A 64 -6.99 5.86 4.82
N ALA A 65 -7.28 4.59 5.10
CA ALA A 65 -8.45 4.16 5.86
C ALA A 65 -8.32 4.42 7.38
N GLY A 66 -7.12 4.77 7.86
CA GLY A 66 -6.84 5.15 9.24
C GLY A 66 -6.03 4.14 10.03
N ALA A 67 -5.40 3.16 9.37
CA ALA A 67 -4.49 2.22 10.03
C ALA A 67 -3.33 2.95 10.71
N PRO A 68 -2.90 2.50 11.91
CA PRO A 68 -1.66 2.97 12.50
C PRO A 68 -0.46 2.46 11.68
N PHE A 69 0.58 3.29 11.55
CA PHE A 69 1.82 2.96 10.83
C PHE A 69 3.05 3.34 11.66
N SER A 70 4.18 2.70 11.36
CA SER A 70 5.47 2.89 12.03
C SER A 70 6.55 3.49 11.11
N ALA A 71 6.37 3.44 9.79
CA ALA A 71 7.29 3.91 8.75
C ALA A 71 7.36 5.45 8.67
N SER A 72 7.65 6.11 9.79
CA SER A 72 7.68 7.57 9.88
C SER A 72 8.74 8.19 8.97
N GLU A 73 9.91 7.56 8.82
CA GLU A 73 10.98 8.04 7.93
C GLU A 73 10.50 8.04 6.46
N THR A 74 9.89 6.94 6.01
CA THR A 74 9.28 6.86 4.67
C THR A 74 8.20 7.91 4.47
N VAL A 75 7.32 8.14 5.45
CA VAL A 75 6.25 9.13 5.34
C VAL A 75 6.79 10.58 5.33
N GLU A 76 7.95 10.83 5.93
CA GLU A 76 8.63 12.12 5.80
C GLU A 76 9.11 12.37 4.37
N ASP A 77 9.62 11.33 3.69
CA ASP A 77 10.06 11.39 2.29
C ASP A 77 8.88 11.37 1.30
N TYR A 78 7.79 10.68 1.65
CA TYR A 78 6.58 10.49 0.83
C TYR A 78 5.30 10.93 1.58
N PRO A 79 5.03 12.24 1.74
CA PRO A 79 3.92 12.74 2.57
C PRO A 79 2.52 12.29 2.14
N TYR A 80 2.31 11.98 0.85
CA TYR A 80 1.03 11.51 0.32
C TYR A 80 0.53 10.23 0.99
N ILE A 81 1.43 9.43 1.57
CA ILE A 81 1.08 8.20 2.31
C ILE A 81 0.13 8.51 3.47
N ARG A 82 0.25 9.68 4.12
CA ARG A 82 -0.65 10.11 5.21
C ARG A 82 -1.58 11.26 4.84
N ASP A 83 -1.22 12.09 3.85
CA ASP A 83 -1.94 13.33 3.59
C ASP A 83 -3.30 13.07 2.91
N LEU A 84 -3.49 11.87 2.35
CA LEU A 84 -4.70 11.43 1.65
C LEU A 84 -5.63 10.56 2.51
N VAL A 85 -5.51 10.63 3.84
CA VAL A 85 -6.42 9.92 4.75
C VAL A 85 -7.88 10.32 4.51
N GLY A 86 -8.75 9.31 4.36
CA GLY A 86 -10.17 9.46 4.06
C GLY A 86 -10.52 9.52 2.58
N THR A 87 -9.57 9.27 1.67
CA THR A 87 -9.82 9.24 0.21
C THR A 87 -10.15 7.86 -0.36
N VAL A 88 -10.12 6.81 0.48
CA VAL A 88 -10.36 5.42 0.09
C VAL A 88 -11.83 5.20 -0.28
N ASP A 89 -12.08 4.48 -1.38
CA ASP A 89 -13.41 4.01 -1.78
C ASP A 89 -13.59 2.52 -1.53
N ASP A 90 -14.84 2.03 -1.61
CA ASP A 90 -15.20 0.63 -1.33
C ASP A 90 -14.39 -0.37 -2.18
N THR A 91 -14.08 -0.02 -3.43
CA THR A 91 -13.34 -0.89 -4.36
C THR A 91 -11.88 -1.02 -3.92
N LEU A 92 -11.24 0.11 -3.61
CA LEU A 92 -9.87 0.13 -3.12
C LEU A 92 -9.77 -0.62 -1.78
N THR A 93 -10.74 -0.42 -0.89
CA THR A 93 -10.80 -1.11 0.40
C THR A 93 -10.85 -2.63 0.23
N GLU A 94 -11.78 -3.14 -0.59
CA GLU A 94 -11.92 -4.58 -0.86
C GLU A 94 -10.65 -5.17 -1.49
N ASN A 95 -10.07 -4.47 -2.48
CA ASN A 95 -8.85 -4.93 -3.13
C ASN A 95 -7.67 -4.99 -2.16
N ALA A 96 -7.48 -3.93 -1.36
CA ALA A 96 -6.39 -3.84 -0.41
C ALA A 96 -6.50 -4.91 0.68
N LEU A 97 -7.72 -5.20 1.16
CA LEU A 97 -7.97 -6.22 2.17
C LEU A 97 -7.59 -7.61 1.65
N GLU A 98 -8.04 -7.97 0.46
CA GLU A 98 -7.68 -9.26 -0.14
C GLU A 98 -6.16 -9.41 -0.35
N ILE A 99 -5.46 -8.33 -0.71
CA ILE A 99 -4.01 -8.36 -0.90
C ILE A 99 -3.30 -8.54 0.44
N LEU A 100 -3.68 -7.79 1.48
CA LEU A 100 -3.06 -7.89 2.80
C LEU A 100 -3.32 -9.26 3.45
N ASP A 101 -4.47 -9.88 3.19
CA ASP A 101 -4.78 -11.26 3.60
C ASP A 101 -3.85 -12.31 2.96
N THR A 102 -3.11 -11.97 1.91
CA THR A 102 -2.11 -12.87 1.29
C THR A 102 -0.71 -12.76 1.89
N VAL A 103 -0.47 -11.75 2.74
CA VAL A 103 0.84 -11.55 3.38
C VAL A 103 1.14 -12.71 4.32
N GLU A 104 2.40 -13.14 4.35
CA GLU A 104 2.83 -14.25 5.21
C GLU A 104 2.55 -13.95 6.70
N GLU A 105 2.09 -14.96 7.44
CA GLU A 105 1.72 -14.85 8.88
C GLU A 105 2.87 -14.40 9.81
N ASP A 106 4.11 -14.33 9.28
CA ASP A 106 5.27 -13.84 10.01
C ASP A 106 5.25 -12.31 10.21
N TYR A 107 4.41 -11.57 9.46
CA TYR A 107 4.19 -10.14 9.61
C TYR A 107 2.86 -9.83 10.30
N ASP A 108 2.88 -8.87 11.22
CA ASP A 108 1.67 -8.38 11.89
C ASP A 108 0.98 -7.32 11.00
N VAL A 109 0.14 -7.80 10.07
CA VAL A 109 -0.66 -6.96 9.18
C VAL A 109 -2.09 -6.72 9.66
N GLU A 110 -2.48 -7.32 10.78
CA GLU A 110 -3.83 -7.22 11.35
C GLU A 110 -4.31 -5.77 11.54
N PRO A 111 -3.49 -4.81 12.01
CA PRO A 111 -3.94 -3.42 12.14
C PRO A 111 -4.34 -2.77 10.81
N PHE A 112 -3.75 -3.20 9.70
CA PHE A 112 -4.08 -2.71 8.36
C PHE A 112 -5.37 -3.37 7.85
N ILE A 113 -5.54 -4.67 8.07
CA ILE A 113 -6.75 -5.41 7.72
C ILE A 113 -7.96 -4.87 8.51
N GLU A 114 -7.81 -4.62 9.82
CA GLU A 114 -8.88 -4.07 10.67
C GLU A 114 -9.33 -2.68 10.20
N ALA A 115 -8.41 -1.85 9.70
CA ALA A 115 -8.75 -0.53 9.19
C ALA A 115 -9.56 -0.58 7.87
N LEU A 116 -9.46 -1.67 7.11
CA LEU A 116 -10.15 -1.89 5.85
C LEU A 116 -11.49 -2.65 6.01
N SER A 117 -11.80 -3.17 7.20
CA SER A 117 -13.05 -3.92 7.47
C SER A 117 -14.19 -3.05 8.02
#